data_AF-K1S947-F1
#
_entry.id   AF-K1S947-F1
#
_cell.length_a   1.000
_cell.length_b   1.000
_cell.length_c   1.000
_cell.angle_alpha   90.00
_cell.angle_beta   90.00
_cell.angle_gamma   90.00
#
_symmetry.space_group_name_H-M   'P 1'
#
loop_
_entity.id
_entity.type
_entity.pdbx_description
1 polymer ?
#
loop_
_entity_poly.entity_id
_entity_poly.type
_entity_poly.pdbx_seq_one_letter_code
_entity_poly.pdbx_strand_id
1 'polypeptide(L)'
;LSVPGGFVPYLGVYQIIRLFLERQADWEGIVFWCGVCLAGYAVKVAGYALSTMLAHVSAYTILEGLRLQVADRLMGAPLGEVESRPIGSMKSTIVDRIEDVEPPLAHMIPELSSNLLLPLVVVIAMFAIDWRMGLALLVTIPVALIPMTFGMRTYNKNYAAYMEANAHVNSVIVEYVEGIQVVKAF
;
A
#
# COMPACT_ATOMS: atom_id res chain seq x y z
N LEU A 1 -11.59 3.40 13.14
CA LEU A 1 -11.01 4.04 14.35
C LEU A 1 -9.76 4.85 14.04
N SER A 2 -8.86 4.38 13.17
CA SER A 2 -7.67 5.13 12.75
C SER A 2 -7.99 6.49 12.13
N VAL A 3 -8.93 6.53 11.18
CA VAL A 3 -9.33 7.74 10.44
C VAL A 3 -9.84 8.86 11.37
N PRO A 4 -10.84 8.66 12.24
CA PRO A 4 -11.28 9.72 13.16
C PRO A 4 -10.19 10.13 14.15
N GLY A 5 -9.36 9.21 14.65
CA GLY A 5 -8.21 9.54 15.51
C GLY A 5 -7.18 10.44 14.80
N GLY A 6 -7.00 10.24 13.49
CA GLY A 6 -6.15 11.10 12.65
C GLY A 6 -6.71 12.49 12.39
N PHE A 7 -8.00 12.73 12.61
CA PHE A 7 -8.64 14.04 12.45
C PHE A 7 -8.47 14.93 13.70
N VAL A 8 -8.37 14.32 14.89
CA VAL A 8 -8.26 15.03 16.19
C VAL A 8 -7.11 16.04 16.24
N PRO A 9 -5.89 15.75 15.74
CA PRO A 9 -4.81 16.72 15.72
C PRO A 9 -5.12 17.98 14.91
N TYR A 10 -5.86 17.87 13.80
CA TYR A 10 -6.25 19.03 12.99
C TYR A 10 -7.20 19.95 13.76
N LEU A 11 -8.15 19.37 14.50
CA LEU A 11 -9.05 20.14 15.36
C LEU A 11 -8.31 20.78 16.54
N GLY A 12 -7.36 20.06 17.15
CA GLY A 12 -6.55 20.59 18.23
C GLY A 12 -5.68 21.76 17.78
N VAL A 13 -5.02 21.66 16.62
CA VAL A 13 -4.26 22.77 16.02
C VAL A 13 -5.18 23.95 15.71
N TYR A 14 -6.35 23.72 15.12
CA TYR A 14 -7.34 24.77 14.87
C TYR A 14 -7.72 25.51 16.15
N GLN A 15 -7.98 24.79 17.25
CA GLN A 15 -8.35 25.43 18.52
C GLN A 15 -7.20 26.17 19.18
N ILE A 16 -5.96 25.67 19.07
CA ILE A 16 -4.79 26.41 19.52
C ILE A 16 -4.66 27.72 18.74
N ILE A 17 -4.74 27.68 17.40
CA ILE A 17 -4.68 28.87 16.56
C ILE A 17 -5.80 29.86 16.94
N ARG A 18 -7.01 29.37 17.20
CA ARG A 18 -8.14 30.19 17.62
C ARG A 18 -7.89 30.88 18.97
N LEU A 19 -7.37 30.16 19.96
CA LEU A 19 -7.01 30.73 21.28
C LEU A 19 -5.98 31.86 21.14
N PHE A 20 -5.01 31.71 20.24
CA PHE A 20 -4.04 32.75 19.93
C PHE A 20 -4.68 33.95 19.22
N LEU A 21 -5.56 33.72 18.24
CA LEU A 21 -6.28 34.78 17.51
C LEU A 21 -7.20 35.61 18.42
N GLU A 22 -7.87 34.95 19.35
CA GLU A 22 -8.77 35.60 20.32
C GLU A 22 -7.99 36.27 21.47
N ARG A 23 -6.65 36.18 21.49
CA ARG A 23 -5.75 36.66 22.56
C ARG A 23 -6.09 36.07 23.95
N GLN A 24 -6.68 34.87 23.97
CA GLN A 24 -7.04 34.13 25.18
C GLN A 24 -6.14 32.89 25.36
N ALA A 25 -4.93 32.93 24.79
CA ALA A 25 -3.99 31.83 24.88
C ALA A 25 -3.48 31.69 26.32
N ASP A 26 -3.96 30.66 27.00
CA ASP A 26 -3.50 30.25 28.32
C ASP A 26 -2.68 28.96 28.23
N TRP A 27 -1.72 28.80 29.14
CA TRP A 27 -0.81 27.65 29.19
C TRP A 27 -1.56 26.34 29.40
N GLU A 28 -2.56 26.34 30.29
CA GLU A 28 -3.37 25.15 30.56
C GLU A 28 -4.19 24.72 29.34
N GLY A 29 -4.77 25.70 28.62
CA GLY A 29 -5.54 25.44 27.40
C GLY A 29 -4.68 24.83 26.28
N ILE A 30 -3.45 25.31 26.10
CA ILE A 30 -2.52 24.77 25.10
C ILE A 30 -2.11 23.34 25.47
N VAL A 31 -1.72 23.10 26.73
CA VAL A 31 -1.31 21.76 27.20
C VAL A 31 -2.46 20.77 27.09
N PHE A 32 -3.69 21.18 27.40
CA PHE A 32 -4.89 20.36 27.24
C PHE A 32 -5.08 19.91 25.78
N TRP A 33 -5.07 20.85 24.82
CA TRP A 33 -5.24 20.51 23.40
C TRP A 33 -4.08 19.68 22.84
N CYS A 34 -2.85 19.91 23.31
CA CYS A 34 -1.70 19.05 22.99
C CYS A 34 -1.91 17.61 23.51
N GLY A 35 -2.42 17.46 24.74
CA GLY A 35 -2.78 16.15 25.31
C GLY A 35 -3.88 15.43 24.50
N VAL A 36 -4.90 16.17 24.08
CA VAL A 36 -5.96 15.65 23.19
C VAL A 36 -5.40 15.22 21.83
N CYS A 37 -4.48 15.99 21.25
CA CYS A 37 -3.79 15.61 20.00
C CYS A 37 -2.98 14.32 20.17
N LEU A 38 -2.24 14.20 21.27
CA LEU A 38 -1.43 13.02 21.57
C LEU A 38 -2.31 11.77 21.76
N ALA A 39 -3.40 11.91 22.52
CA ALA A 39 -4.37 10.83 22.72
C ALA A 39 -5.05 10.41 21.40
N GLY A 40 -5.47 11.38 20.58
CA GLY A 40 -6.02 11.12 19.26
C GLY A 40 -5.04 10.40 18.33
N TYR A 41 -3.77 10.81 18.34
CA TYR A 41 -2.71 10.14 17.58
C TYR A 41 -2.45 8.71 18.09
N ALA A 42 -2.45 8.49 19.41
CA ALA A 42 -2.32 7.15 19.98
C ALA A 42 -3.47 6.23 19.52
N VAL A 43 -4.71 6.72 19.53
CA VAL A 43 -5.89 5.99 18.99
C VAL A 43 -5.73 5.72 17.49
N LYS A 44 -5.19 6.67 16.72
CA LYS A 44 -4.89 6.48 15.30
C LYS A 44 -3.93 5.30 15.10
N VAL A 45 -2.81 5.31 15.81
CA VAL A 45 -1.75 4.28 15.70
C VAL A 45 -2.28 2.92 16.13
N ALA A 46 -2.97 2.83 17.27
CA ALA A 46 -3.57 1.59 17.74
C ALA A 46 -4.60 1.03 16.75
N GLY A 47 -5.48 1.90 16.22
CA GLY A 47 -6.47 1.50 15.22
C GLY A 47 -5.85 1.06 13.90
N TYR A 48 -4.75 1.69 13.47
CA TYR A 48 -3.99 1.29 12.29
C TYR A 48 -3.33 -0.08 12.50
N ALA A 49 -2.61 -0.26 13.61
CA ALA A 49 -1.95 -1.52 13.94
C ALA A 49 -2.94 -2.69 14.00
N LEU A 50 -4.10 -2.49 14.64
CA LEU A 50 -5.16 -3.51 14.69
C LEU A 50 -5.69 -3.85 13.30
N SER A 51 -5.96 -2.83 12.47
CA SER A 51 -6.43 -3.02 11.10
C SER A 51 -5.41 -3.81 10.25
N THR A 52 -4.13 -3.47 10.34
CA THR A 52 -3.06 -4.15 9.61
C THR A 52 -2.90 -5.59 10.09
N MET A 53 -2.95 -5.84 11.41
CA MET A 53 -2.88 -7.20 11.95
C MET A 53 -4.04 -8.07 11.46
N LEU A 54 -5.27 -7.57 11.55
CA LEU A 54 -6.47 -8.28 11.07
C LEU A 54 -6.39 -8.60 9.57
N ALA A 55 -5.87 -7.66 8.78
CA ALA A 55 -5.69 -7.84 7.35
C ALA A 55 -4.63 -8.92 7.02
N HIS A 56 -3.50 -8.93 7.73
CA HIS A 56 -2.48 -9.98 7.56
C HIS A 56 -3.02 -11.35 7.96
N VAL A 57 -3.70 -11.46 9.09
CA VAL A 57 -4.33 -12.73 9.51
C VAL A 57 -5.28 -13.23 8.42
N SER A 58 -6.16 -12.34 7.92
CA SER A 58 -7.11 -12.70 6.85
C SER A 58 -6.40 -13.10 5.56
N ALA A 59 -5.37 -12.35 5.14
CA ALA A 59 -4.58 -12.64 3.95
C ALA A 59 -3.91 -14.01 4.04
N TYR A 60 -3.28 -14.34 5.17
CA TYR A 60 -2.62 -15.62 5.36
C TYR A 60 -3.61 -16.79 5.41
N THR A 61 -4.79 -16.63 6.02
CA THR A 61 -5.85 -17.65 5.97
C THR A 61 -6.34 -17.91 4.55
N ILE A 62 -6.45 -16.86 3.71
CA ILE A 62 -6.80 -17.01 2.30
C ILE A 62 -5.69 -17.73 1.52
N LEU A 63 -4.42 -17.37 1.76
CA LEU A 63 -3.26 -18.02 1.16
C LEU A 63 -3.19 -19.52 1.50
N GLU A 64 -3.41 -19.87 2.77
CA GLU A 64 -3.47 -21.26 3.23
C GLU A 64 -4.56 -22.03 2.48
N GLY A 65 -5.78 -21.46 2.40
CA GLY A 65 -6.89 -22.07 1.68
C GLY A 65 -6.60 -22.26 0.17
N LEU A 66 -5.94 -21.30 -0.47
CA LEU A 66 -5.51 -21.42 -1.87
C LEU A 66 -4.47 -22.52 -2.05
N ARG A 67 -3.47 -22.61 -1.15
CA ARG A 67 -2.44 -23.66 -1.19
C ARG A 67 -3.06 -25.05 -1.06
N LEU A 68 -4.00 -25.24 -0.14
CA LEU A 68 -4.70 -26.52 0.03
C LEU A 68 -5.52 -26.88 -1.22
N GLN A 69 -6.30 -25.96 -1.77
CA GLN A 69 -7.09 -26.20 -2.99
C GLN A 69 -6.22 -26.57 -4.19
N VAL A 70 -5.06 -25.92 -4.34
CA VAL A 70 -4.11 -26.23 -5.42
C VAL A 70 -3.45 -27.59 -5.18
N ALA A 71 -3.08 -27.91 -3.94
CA ALA A 71 -2.54 -29.23 -3.59
C ALA A 71 -3.54 -30.35 -3.88
N ASP A 72 -4.81 -30.20 -3.50
CA ASP A 72 -5.87 -31.17 -3.78
C ASP A 72 -6.08 -31.37 -5.28
N ARG A 73 -6.12 -30.28 -6.04
CA ARG A 73 -6.20 -30.33 -7.51
C ARG A 73 -4.99 -31.05 -8.13
N LEU A 74 -3.80 -30.83 -7.59
CA LEU A 74 -2.58 -31.46 -8.09
C LEU A 74 -2.57 -32.97 -7.79
N MET A 75 -2.99 -33.38 -6.58
CA MET A 75 -3.09 -34.79 -6.20
C MET A 75 -4.14 -35.56 -7.01
N GLY A 76 -5.20 -34.88 -7.48
CA GLY A 76 -6.23 -35.46 -8.33
C GLY A 76 -5.95 -35.41 -9.83
N ALA A 77 -4.84 -34.79 -10.27
CA ALA A 77 -4.55 -34.60 -11.70
C ALA A 77 -3.94 -35.87 -12.34
N PRO A 78 -4.28 -36.19 -13.61
CA PRO A 78 -3.64 -37.28 -14.34
C PRO A 78 -2.13 -37.06 -14.46
N LEU A 79 -1.33 -38.11 -14.22
CA LEU A 79 0.14 -38.04 -14.24
C LEU A 79 0.70 -37.45 -15.55
N GLY A 80 0.09 -37.76 -16.70
CA GLY A 80 0.51 -37.20 -18.00
C GLY A 80 0.32 -35.68 -18.11
N GLU A 81 -0.66 -35.09 -17.42
CA GLU A 81 -0.80 -33.63 -17.35
C GLU A 81 0.24 -32.99 -16.43
N VAL A 82 0.62 -33.69 -15.35
CA VAL A 82 1.63 -33.19 -14.41
C VAL A 82 3.02 -33.27 -15.03
N GLU A 83 3.36 -34.39 -15.69
CA GLU A 83 4.65 -34.58 -16.37
C GLU A 83 4.84 -33.67 -17.58
N SER A 84 3.76 -33.27 -18.27
CA SER A 84 3.84 -32.36 -19.41
C SER A 84 4.06 -30.90 -19.02
N ARG A 85 4.00 -30.55 -17.71
CA ARG A 85 4.22 -29.18 -17.23
C ARG A 85 5.64 -29.01 -16.67
N PRO A 86 6.36 -27.93 -17.03
CA PRO A 86 7.66 -27.62 -16.44
C PRO A 86 7.55 -27.42 -14.92
N ILE A 87 8.45 -28.05 -14.16
CA ILE A 87 8.53 -27.94 -12.68
C ILE A 87 8.58 -26.47 -12.23
N GLY A 88 9.30 -25.61 -12.96
CA GLY A 88 9.37 -24.17 -12.66
C GLY A 88 8.02 -23.46 -12.74
N SER A 89 7.18 -23.81 -13.73
CA SER A 89 5.84 -23.25 -13.86
C SER A 89 4.91 -23.72 -12.75
N MET A 90 5.05 -24.99 -12.30
CA MET A 90 4.32 -25.50 -11.15
C MET A 90 4.74 -24.79 -9.87
N LYS A 91 6.05 -24.67 -9.59
CA LYS A 91 6.57 -23.94 -8.43
C LYS A 91 6.07 -22.50 -8.41
N SER A 92 6.14 -21.82 -9.55
CA SER A 92 5.65 -20.43 -9.67
C SER A 92 4.15 -20.33 -9.38
N THR A 93 3.34 -21.29 -9.83
CA THR A 93 1.89 -21.24 -9.59
C THR A 93 1.52 -21.57 -8.14
N ILE A 94 2.19 -22.56 -7.53
CA ILE A 94 1.86 -23.06 -6.18
C ILE A 94 2.43 -22.15 -5.09
N VAL A 95 3.59 -21.56 -5.34
CA VAL A 95 4.30 -20.75 -4.34
C VAL A 95 4.18 -19.28 -4.69
N ASP A 96 4.84 -18.85 -5.77
CA ASP A 96 5.04 -17.43 -6.05
C ASP A 96 3.71 -16.69 -6.31
N ARG A 97 2.87 -17.22 -7.20
CA ARG A 97 1.58 -16.57 -7.54
C ARG A 97 0.59 -16.54 -6.40
N ILE A 98 0.65 -17.51 -5.48
CA ILE A 98 -0.21 -17.52 -4.29
C ILE A 98 0.34 -16.52 -3.27
N GLU A 99 1.66 -16.40 -3.15
CA GLU A 99 2.31 -15.40 -2.31
C GLU A 99 2.05 -13.96 -2.80
N ASP A 100 2.01 -13.74 -4.12
CA ASP A 100 1.66 -12.46 -4.74
C ASP A 100 0.23 -11.96 -4.41
N VAL A 101 -0.63 -12.83 -3.87
CA VAL A 101 -1.99 -12.45 -3.41
C VAL A 101 -1.96 -11.78 -2.04
N GLU A 102 -0.90 -11.96 -1.24
CA GLU A 102 -0.80 -11.38 0.10
C GLU A 102 -0.73 -9.84 0.08
N PRO A 103 0.15 -9.19 -0.70
CA PRO A 103 0.30 -7.73 -0.63
C PRO A 103 -1.00 -6.95 -0.92
N PRO A 104 -1.80 -7.29 -1.96
CA PRO A 104 -3.05 -6.56 -2.19
C PRO A 104 -4.08 -6.77 -1.07
N LEU A 105 -4.11 -7.93 -0.42
CA LEU A 105 -5.05 -8.20 0.67
C LEU A 105 -4.60 -7.57 1.99
N ALA A 106 -3.33 -7.71 2.35
CA ALA A 106 -2.77 -7.28 3.62
C ALA A 106 -2.50 -5.78 3.69
N HIS A 107 -2.14 -5.15 2.55
CA HIS A 107 -1.73 -3.75 2.50
C HIS A 107 -2.65 -2.88 1.68
N MET A 108 -3.01 -3.27 0.44
CA MET A 108 -3.79 -2.35 -0.41
C MET A 108 -5.18 -2.07 0.17
N ILE A 109 -5.90 -3.09 0.65
CA ILE A 109 -7.26 -2.87 1.18
C ILE A 109 -7.25 -1.95 2.42
N PRO A 110 -6.43 -2.21 3.48
CA PRO A 110 -6.41 -1.34 4.66
C PRO A 110 -5.85 0.05 4.39
N GLU A 111 -4.76 0.14 3.61
CA GLU A 111 -4.09 1.41 3.38
C GLU A 111 -4.90 2.30 2.43
N LEU A 112 -5.42 1.75 1.33
CA LEU A 112 -6.21 2.52 0.37
C LEU A 112 -7.51 3.04 1.00
N SER A 113 -8.20 2.20 1.79
CA SER A 113 -9.41 2.62 2.49
C SER A 113 -9.12 3.77 3.46
N SER A 114 -8.07 3.67 4.27
CA SER A 114 -7.67 4.74 5.19
C SER A 114 -7.25 6.01 4.44
N ASN A 115 -6.44 5.87 3.39
CA ASN A 115 -5.91 6.98 2.60
C ASN A 115 -6.97 7.69 1.75
N LEU A 116 -8.07 7.03 1.42
CA LEU A 116 -9.19 7.64 0.70
C LEU A 116 -10.23 8.26 1.65
N LEU A 117 -10.54 7.57 2.75
CA LEU A 117 -11.55 8.03 3.71
C LEU A 117 -11.13 9.34 4.39
N LEU A 118 -9.86 9.49 4.78
CA LEU A 118 -9.42 10.70 5.49
C LEU A 118 -9.56 11.97 4.63
N PRO A 119 -9.02 12.05 3.40
CA PRO A 119 -9.23 13.20 2.52
C PRO A 119 -10.71 13.44 2.21
N LEU A 120 -11.50 12.39 2.01
CA LEU A 120 -12.94 12.51 1.74
C LEU A 120 -13.66 13.19 2.92
N VAL A 121 -13.38 12.75 4.15
CA VAL A 121 -13.94 13.36 5.36
C VAL A 121 -13.50 14.82 5.49
N VAL A 122 -12.23 15.12 5.22
CA VAL A 122 -11.71 16.51 5.26
C VAL A 122 -12.41 17.40 4.23
N VAL A 123 -12.59 16.91 2.99
CA VAL A 123 -13.29 17.65 1.94
C VAL A 123 -14.74 17.92 2.35
N ILE A 124 -15.47 16.88 2.80
CA ILE A 124 -16.87 17.03 3.23
C ILE A 124 -16.98 18.02 4.40
N ALA A 125 -16.10 17.90 5.41
CA ALA A 125 -16.06 18.80 6.55
C ALA A 125 -15.78 20.24 6.11
N MET A 126 -14.84 20.44 5.19
CA MET A 126 -14.51 21.78 4.68
C MET A 126 -15.66 22.38 3.88
N PHE A 127 -16.35 21.58 3.04
CA PHE A 127 -17.56 22.03 2.34
C PHE A 127 -18.69 22.43 3.28
N ALA A 128 -18.83 21.75 4.41
CA ALA A 128 -19.81 22.09 5.43
C ALA A 128 -19.47 23.40 6.17
N ILE A 129 -18.18 23.73 6.32
CA ILE A 129 -17.71 24.99 6.93
C ILE A 129 -17.80 26.14 5.93
N ASP A 130 -17.16 26.00 4.76
CA ASP A 130 -17.18 26.98 3.68
C ASP A 130 -16.98 26.29 2.31
N TRP A 131 -17.99 26.37 1.45
CA TRP A 131 -17.98 25.75 0.13
C TRP A 131 -16.88 26.32 -0.81
N ARG A 132 -16.44 27.57 -0.63
CA ARG A 132 -15.36 28.18 -1.42
C ARG A 132 -14.01 27.56 -1.06
N MET A 133 -13.77 27.31 0.23
CA MET A 133 -12.58 26.59 0.70
C MET A 133 -12.62 25.11 0.27
N GLY A 134 -13.79 24.48 0.30
CA GLY A 134 -13.99 23.13 -0.22
C GLY A 134 -13.62 23.01 -1.72
N LEU A 135 -14.04 23.96 -2.54
CA LEU A 135 -13.64 24.01 -3.96
C LEU A 135 -12.14 24.26 -4.14
N ALA A 136 -11.54 25.15 -3.34
CA ALA A 136 -10.10 25.38 -3.40
C ALA A 136 -9.29 24.11 -3.08
N LEU A 137 -9.74 23.29 -2.11
CA LEU A 137 -9.15 21.99 -1.84
C LEU A 137 -9.28 21.03 -3.02
N LEU A 138 -10.44 20.97 -3.68
CA LEU A 138 -10.62 20.10 -4.85
C LEU A 138 -9.70 20.47 -6.02
N VAL A 139 -9.33 21.75 -6.18
CA VAL A 139 -8.37 22.19 -7.21
C VAL A 139 -6.96 21.63 -6.97
N THR A 140 -6.60 21.28 -5.73
CA THR A 140 -5.30 20.65 -5.45
C THR A 140 -5.16 19.26 -6.09
N ILE A 141 -6.28 18.54 -6.27
CA ILE A 141 -6.32 17.21 -6.88
C ILE A 141 -5.85 17.24 -8.34
N PRO A 142 -6.44 18.01 -9.26
CA PRO A 142 -5.96 18.09 -10.65
C PRO A 142 -4.55 18.69 -10.72
N VAL A 143 -4.20 19.64 -9.85
CA VAL A 143 -2.84 20.21 -9.81
C VAL A 143 -1.80 19.14 -9.49
N ALA A 144 -2.12 18.15 -8.64
CA ALA A 144 -1.25 17.01 -8.36
C ALA A 144 -1.32 15.92 -9.46
N LEU A 145 -2.52 15.60 -9.95
CA LEU A 145 -2.73 14.51 -10.92
C LEU A 145 -2.20 14.83 -12.31
N ILE A 146 -2.24 16.10 -12.76
CA ILE A 146 -1.78 16.46 -14.11
C ILE A 146 -0.27 16.16 -14.27
N PRO A 147 0.65 16.71 -13.45
CA PRO A 147 2.07 16.37 -13.56
C PRO A 147 2.33 14.87 -13.41
N MET A 148 1.63 14.21 -12.48
CA MET A 148 1.76 12.78 -12.24
C MET A 148 1.40 11.96 -13.49
N THR A 149 0.25 12.22 -14.11
CA THR A 149 -0.19 11.52 -15.33
C THR A 149 0.75 11.78 -16.50
N PHE A 150 1.28 13.00 -16.66
CA PHE A 150 2.29 13.29 -17.66
C PHE A 150 3.60 12.52 -17.42
N GLY A 151 4.07 12.43 -16.18
CA GLY A 151 5.24 11.63 -15.80
C GLY A 151 5.03 10.13 -16.03
N MET A 152 3.81 9.63 -15.80
CA MET A 152 3.46 8.22 -16.00
C MET A 152 3.35 7.80 -17.48
N ARG A 153 3.22 8.73 -18.44
CA ARG A 153 3.08 8.38 -19.87
C ARG A 153 4.22 7.51 -20.40
N THR A 154 5.45 7.79 -19.95
CA THR A 154 6.64 7.06 -20.40
C THR A 154 6.95 5.87 -19.49
N TYR A 155 6.22 5.69 -18.39
CA TYR A 155 6.48 4.64 -17.41
C TYR A 155 6.51 3.25 -18.04
N ASN A 156 5.47 2.87 -18.79
CA ASN A 156 5.40 1.54 -19.40
C ASN A 156 6.55 1.28 -20.39
N LYS A 157 6.94 2.28 -21.18
CA LYS A 157 8.05 2.16 -22.12
C LYS A 157 9.39 1.99 -21.40
N ASN A 158 9.64 2.84 -20.39
CA ASN A 158 10.87 2.76 -19.60
C ASN A 158 10.94 1.45 -18.80
N TYR A 159 9.81 1.01 -18.27
CA TYR A 159 9.70 -0.26 -17.56
C TYR A 159 9.95 -1.45 -18.48
N ALA A 160 9.42 -1.44 -19.71
CA ALA A 160 9.71 -2.47 -20.70
C ALA A 160 11.19 -2.52 -21.08
N ALA A 161 11.82 -1.37 -21.35
CA ALA A 161 13.26 -1.29 -21.64
C ALA A 161 14.11 -1.78 -20.45
N TYR A 162 13.70 -1.45 -19.22
CA TYR A 162 14.33 -1.94 -18.00
C TYR A 162 14.22 -3.47 -17.89
N MET A 163 13.04 -4.04 -18.15
CA MET A 163 12.82 -5.49 -18.14
C MET A 163 13.65 -6.22 -19.21
N GLU A 164 13.76 -5.65 -20.41
CA GLU A 164 14.58 -6.21 -21.49
C GLU A 164 16.08 -6.24 -21.12
N ALA A 165 16.61 -5.13 -20.59
CA ALA A 165 17.98 -5.07 -20.11
C ALA A 165 18.23 -6.07 -18.97
N ASN A 166 17.27 -6.24 -18.06
CA ASN A 166 17.38 -7.18 -16.96
C ASN A 166 17.34 -8.64 -17.44
N ALA A 167 16.53 -8.94 -18.46
CA ALA A 167 16.52 -10.25 -19.11
C ALA A 167 17.87 -10.57 -19.78
N HIS A 168 18.48 -9.58 -20.44
CA HIS A 168 19.80 -9.73 -21.06
C HIS A 168 20.90 -10.00 -20.02
N VAL A 169 20.89 -9.27 -18.89
CA VAL A 169 21.85 -9.54 -17.80
C VAL A 169 21.67 -10.95 -17.25
N ASN A 170 20.43 -11.39 -17.03
CA ASN A 170 20.16 -12.75 -16.57
C ASN A 170 20.63 -13.82 -17.57
N SER A 171 20.47 -13.61 -18.87
CA SER A 171 20.96 -14.58 -19.87
C SER A 171 22.48 -14.70 -19.86
N VAL A 172 23.20 -13.57 -19.73
CA VAL A 172 24.67 -13.59 -19.63
C VAL A 172 25.14 -14.31 -18.37
N ILE A 173 24.44 -14.14 -17.25
CA ILE A 173 24.75 -14.87 -16.00
C ILE A 173 24.57 -16.38 -16.19
N VAL A 174 23.48 -16.81 -16.82
CA VAL A 174 23.23 -18.23 -17.10
C VAL A 174 24.31 -18.80 -18.02
N GLU A 175 24.63 -18.11 -19.11
CA GLU A 175 25.68 -18.53 -20.04
C GLU A 175 27.05 -18.63 -19.35
N TYR A 176 27.38 -17.67 -18.47
CA TYR A 176 28.61 -17.72 -17.68
C TYR A 176 28.64 -18.93 -16.73
N VAL A 177 27.52 -19.26 -16.08
CA VAL A 177 27.42 -20.42 -15.18
C VAL A 177 27.54 -21.74 -15.95
N GLU A 178 26.87 -21.85 -17.10
CA GLU A 178 26.95 -23.03 -17.97
C GLU A 178 28.36 -23.18 -18.56
N GLY A 179 28.99 -22.08 -18.97
CA GLY A 179 30.33 -22.03 -19.55
C GLY A 179 31.48 -22.01 -18.53
N ILE A 180 31.20 -21.99 -17.23
CA ILE A 180 32.22 -21.74 -16.19
C ILE A 180 33.36 -22.76 -16.20
N GLN A 181 33.07 -24.00 -16.61
CA GLN A 181 34.09 -25.06 -16.72
C GLN A 181 35.07 -24.78 -17.86
N VAL A 182 34.59 -24.23 -18.99
CA VAL A 182 35.42 -23.86 -20.13
C VAL A 182 36.24 -22.63 -19.79
N VAL A 183 35.62 -21.60 -19.20
CA VAL A 183 36.31 -20.36 -18.79
C VAL A 183 37.42 -20.64 -17.77
N LYS A 184 37.24 -21.60 -16.85
CA LYS A 184 38.29 -21.98 -15.89
C LYS A 184 39.41 -22.85 -16.47
N ALA A 185 39.20 -23.46 -17.63
CA ALA A 185 40.18 -24.34 -18.28
C ALA A 185 41.23 -23.56 -19.10
N PHE A 186 40.98 -22.28 -19.38
CA PHE A 186 41.87 -21.34 -20.05
C PHE A 186 42.34 -20.25 -19.09
#